data_AF-A0A167BRT1-F1
#
_entry.id   AF-A0A167BRT1-F1
#
_cell.length_a   1.000
_cell.length_b   1.000
_cell.length_c   1.000
_cell.angle_alpha   90.00
_cell.angle_beta   90.00
_cell.angle_gamma   90.00
#
_symmetry.space_group_name_H-M   'P 1'
#
loop_
_entity.id
_entity.type
_entity.pdbx_description
1 polymer ?
#
loop_
_entity_poly.entity_id
_entity_poly.type
_entity_poly.pdbx_seq_one_letter_code
_entity_poly.pdbx_strand_id
1 'polypeptide(L)'
;MAIDQETVQHLADNGHAISNKEVSEIAQAEKALTGNPVPAAGGLAATAQSLRDKQQNFLAKEVEIEKKPESDITNDDAKKSQSAEARLLGHRPPAGSVAAHTQSIANKNEKSLQSEVKEGGTATRFQEGALSEKEDVVTSNNAEAPMMKDQPTQEGQ
;
A
#
# COMPACT_ATOMS: atom_id res chain seq x y z
N MET A 1 -18.20 -15.30 23.58
CA MET A 1 -17.92 -13.93 23.09
C MET A 1 -18.07 -13.95 21.59
N ALA A 2 -18.91 -13.07 21.02
CA ALA A 2 -18.95 -12.89 19.58
C ALA A 2 -17.71 -12.11 19.18
N ILE A 3 -16.88 -12.67 18.29
CA ILE A 3 -15.76 -11.95 17.70
C ILE A 3 -16.33 -11.17 16.53
N ASP A 4 -16.37 -9.85 16.64
CA ASP A 4 -16.83 -8.95 15.58
C ASP A 4 -15.65 -8.46 14.71
N GLN A 5 -15.96 -7.79 13.60
CA GLN A 5 -14.97 -7.33 12.63
C GLN A 5 -14.04 -6.26 13.22
N GLU A 6 -14.58 -5.43 14.11
CA GLU A 6 -13.84 -4.39 14.81
C GLU A 6 -12.84 -5.00 15.78
N THR A 7 -13.19 -6.11 16.46
CA THR A 7 -12.27 -6.88 17.31
C THR A 7 -11.09 -7.45 16.52
N VAL A 8 -11.32 -7.97 15.30
CA VAL A 8 -10.23 -8.50 14.45
C VAL A 8 -9.28 -7.37 14.01
N GLN A 9 -9.83 -6.21 13.65
CA GLN A 9 -9.02 -5.04 13.28
C GLN A 9 -8.26 -4.49 14.49
N HIS A 10 -8.91 -4.35 15.65
CA HIS A 10 -8.27 -3.91 16.89
C HIS A 10 -7.14 -4.83 17.32
N LEU A 11 -7.28 -6.15 17.17
CA LEU A 11 -6.17 -7.06 17.47
C LEU A 11 -4.95 -6.73 16.59
N ALA A 12 -5.14 -6.56 15.29
CA ALA A 12 -4.04 -6.19 14.40
C ALA A 12 -3.44 -4.81 14.70
N ASP A 13 -4.29 -3.82 15.05
CA ASP A 13 -3.85 -2.47 15.39
C ASP A 13 -3.04 -2.44 16.70
N ASN A 14 -3.33 -3.34 17.64
CA ASN A 14 -2.54 -3.55 18.85
C ASN A 14 -1.23 -4.34 18.60
N GLY A 15 -0.88 -4.61 17.33
CA GLY A 15 0.32 -5.33 16.95
C GLY A 15 0.21 -6.85 17.11
N HIS A 16 -1.00 -7.39 17.32
CA HIS A 16 -1.21 -8.83 17.39
C HIS A 16 -1.18 -9.45 15.99
N ALA A 17 -0.23 -10.35 15.76
CA ALA A 17 -0.12 -11.07 14.50
C ALA A 17 -1.19 -12.16 14.43
N ILE A 18 -2.09 -12.06 13.45
CA ILE A 18 -3.18 -13.01 13.27
C ILE A 18 -2.62 -14.34 12.73
N SER A 19 -2.73 -15.40 13.52
CA SER A 19 -2.25 -16.73 13.14
C SER A 19 -3.25 -17.49 12.26
N ASN A 20 -2.76 -18.50 11.52
CA ASN A 20 -3.63 -19.42 10.75
C ASN A 20 -4.68 -20.11 11.62
N LYS A 21 -4.30 -20.41 12.87
CA LYS A 21 -5.20 -21.02 13.85
C LYS A 21 -6.34 -20.07 14.18
N GLU A 22 -6.05 -18.81 14.46
CA GLU A 22 -7.07 -17.81 14.77
C GLU A 22 -8.01 -17.57 13.59
N VAL A 23 -7.49 -17.52 12.36
CA VAL A 23 -8.40 -17.38 11.21
C VAL A 23 -9.29 -18.62 11.04
N SER A 24 -8.77 -19.81 11.34
CA SER A 24 -9.58 -21.04 11.34
C SER A 24 -10.65 -21.01 12.45
N GLU A 25 -10.31 -20.51 13.63
CA GLU A 25 -11.25 -20.34 14.75
C GLU A 25 -12.34 -19.31 14.41
N ILE A 26 -11.97 -18.18 13.78
CA ILE A 26 -12.91 -17.17 13.30
C ILE A 26 -13.82 -17.75 12.21
N ALA A 27 -13.29 -18.53 11.26
CA ALA A 27 -14.09 -19.18 10.23
C ALA A 27 -15.09 -20.20 10.81
N GLN A 28 -14.69 -20.96 11.83
CA GLN A 28 -15.59 -21.89 12.53
C GLN A 28 -16.69 -21.14 13.29
N ALA A 29 -16.33 -20.04 13.97
CA ALA A 29 -17.30 -19.18 14.66
C ALA A 29 -18.28 -18.52 13.67
N GLU A 30 -17.78 -18.01 12.54
CA GLU A 30 -18.61 -17.42 11.47
C GLU A 30 -19.56 -18.46 10.87
N LYS A 31 -19.10 -19.69 10.63
CA LYS A 31 -19.95 -20.80 10.17
C LYS A 31 -21.05 -21.12 11.19
N ALA A 32 -20.72 -21.16 12.48
CA ALA A 32 -21.70 -21.44 13.54
C ALA A 32 -22.76 -20.33 13.64
N LEU A 33 -22.40 -19.09 13.36
CA LEU A 33 -23.29 -17.92 13.39
C LEU A 33 -24.15 -17.80 12.13
N THR A 34 -23.56 -17.97 10.95
CA THR A 34 -24.22 -17.73 9.65
C THR A 34 -24.89 -18.97 9.07
N GLY A 35 -24.52 -20.17 9.55
CA GLY A 35 -24.95 -21.44 8.98
C GLY A 35 -24.34 -21.77 7.61
N ASN A 36 -23.52 -20.87 7.04
CA ASN A 36 -22.92 -21.07 5.73
C ASN A 36 -21.65 -21.93 5.83
N PRO A 37 -21.45 -22.92 4.93
CA PRO A 37 -20.32 -23.83 4.98
C PRO A 37 -19.00 -23.20 4.53
N VAL A 38 -19.05 -22.08 3.80
CA VAL A 38 -17.90 -21.32 3.31
C VAL A 38 -17.84 -19.96 3.97
N PRO A 39 -16.65 -19.41 4.25
CA PRO A 39 -16.50 -18.02 4.69
C PRO A 39 -17.23 -17.08 3.73
N ALA A 40 -18.05 -16.19 4.27
CA ALA A 40 -18.74 -15.22 3.42
C ALA A 40 -17.72 -14.26 2.81
N ALA A 41 -17.92 -13.87 1.54
CA ALA A 41 -17.13 -12.80 0.94
C ALA A 41 -17.37 -11.50 1.73
N GLY A 42 -16.30 -10.90 2.24
CA GLY A 42 -16.39 -9.75 3.16
C GLY A 42 -16.80 -10.13 4.60
N GLY A 43 -16.91 -11.42 4.91
CA GLY A 43 -17.14 -11.92 6.26
C GLY A 43 -15.93 -11.73 7.19
N LEU A 44 -16.11 -12.13 8.45
CA LEU A 44 -15.10 -11.99 9.50
C LEU A 44 -13.83 -12.77 9.18
N ALA A 45 -13.99 -14.01 8.73
CA ALA A 45 -12.89 -14.88 8.35
C ALA A 45 -12.17 -14.37 7.09
N ALA A 46 -12.90 -13.82 6.12
CA ALA A 46 -12.30 -13.19 4.94
C ALA A 46 -11.49 -11.93 5.33
N THR A 47 -12.01 -11.12 6.24
CA THR A 47 -11.30 -9.96 6.80
C THR A 47 -10.04 -10.38 7.55
N ALA A 48 -10.15 -11.40 8.41
CA ALA A 48 -9.02 -11.94 9.16
C ALA A 48 -7.92 -12.51 8.25
N GLN A 49 -8.29 -13.23 7.18
CA GLN A 49 -7.35 -13.68 6.16
C GLN A 49 -6.65 -12.50 5.48
N SER A 50 -7.42 -11.52 4.99
CA SER A 50 -6.85 -10.35 4.31
C SER A 50 -5.90 -9.56 5.21
N LEU A 51 -6.26 -9.39 6.49
CA LEU A 51 -5.46 -8.67 7.46
C LEU A 51 -4.16 -9.41 7.78
N ARG A 52 -4.23 -10.73 7.95
CA ARG A 52 -3.05 -11.59 8.08
C ARG A 52 -2.13 -11.44 6.88
N ASP A 53 -2.66 -11.49 5.66
CA ASP A 53 -1.85 -11.37 4.44
C ASP A 53 -1.13 -10.01 4.36
N LYS A 54 -1.82 -8.93 4.75
CA LYS A 54 -1.21 -7.59 4.87
C LYS A 54 -0.10 -7.56 5.91
N GLN A 55 -0.31 -8.17 7.08
CA GLN A 55 0.72 -8.29 8.12
C GLN A 55 1.94 -9.07 7.60
N GLN A 56 1.72 -10.22 6.94
CA GLN A 56 2.81 -11.00 6.37
C GLN A 56 3.58 -10.23 5.29
N ASN A 57 2.88 -9.51 4.42
CA ASN A 57 3.52 -8.66 3.42
C ASN A 57 4.35 -7.55 4.07
N PHE A 58 3.82 -6.88 5.10
CA PHE A 58 4.57 -5.85 5.82
C PHE A 58 5.83 -6.43 6.48
N LEU A 59 5.69 -7.52 7.24
CA LEU A 59 6.83 -8.20 7.88
C LEU A 59 7.87 -8.69 6.85
N ALA A 60 7.43 -9.20 5.70
CA ALA A 60 8.34 -9.62 4.64
C ALA A 60 9.16 -8.44 4.07
N LYS A 61 8.54 -7.26 3.95
CA LYS A 61 9.24 -6.03 3.52
C LYS A 61 10.21 -5.52 4.58
N GLU A 62 9.83 -5.57 5.85
CA GLU A 62 10.72 -5.23 6.94
C GLU A 62 11.95 -6.13 6.99
N VAL A 63 11.77 -7.45 6.85
CA VAL A 63 12.90 -8.40 6.78
C VAL A 63 13.78 -8.17 5.56
N GLU A 64 13.23 -7.73 4.42
CA GLU A 64 14.02 -7.36 3.24
C GLU A 64 14.89 -6.12 3.50
N ILE A 65 14.36 -5.15 4.25
CA ILE A 65 15.05 -3.90 4.62
C ILE A 65 16.09 -4.16 5.72
N GLU A 66 15.77 -4.95 6.74
CA GLU A 66 16.66 -5.31 7.85
C GLU A 66 17.88 -6.11 7.38
N LYS A 67 17.76 -6.89 6.30
CA LYS A 67 18.89 -7.59 5.68
C LYS A 67 19.91 -6.65 5.02
N LYS A 68 19.53 -5.39 4.76
CA LYS A 68 20.43 -4.39 4.19
C LYS A 68 21.14 -3.65 5.33
N PRO A 69 22.43 -3.29 5.16
CA PRO A 69 23.06 -2.37 6.10
C PRO A 69 22.35 -1.01 6.05
N GLU A 70 22.36 -0.29 7.17
CA GLU A 70 21.67 1.00 7.27
C GLU A 70 22.08 1.98 6.17
N SER A 71 23.33 1.95 5.71
CA SER A 71 23.87 2.79 4.62
C SER A 71 23.23 2.54 3.25
N ASP A 72 22.71 1.33 3.02
CA ASP A 72 22.11 0.92 1.75
C ASP A 72 20.58 1.08 1.73
N ILE A 73 19.99 1.54 2.84
CA ILE A 73 18.56 1.85 2.89
C ILE A 73 18.29 3.07 2.02
N THR A 74 17.48 2.87 0.98
CA THR A 74 17.14 3.90 -0.01
C THR A 74 15.75 4.48 0.19
N ASN A 75 15.45 5.58 -0.51
CA ASN A 75 14.12 6.18 -0.55
C ASN A 75 13.05 5.21 -1.12
N ASP A 76 13.44 4.30 -2.02
CA ASP A 76 12.55 3.28 -2.57
C ASP A 76 12.14 2.24 -1.52
N ASP A 77 13.09 1.81 -0.69
CA ASP A 77 12.83 0.91 0.43
C ASP A 77 11.88 1.54 1.46
N ALA A 78 12.10 2.81 1.77
CA ALA A 78 11.22 3.57 2.65
C ALA A 78 9.78 3.67 2.09
N LYS A 79 9.63 3.91 0.78
CA LYS A 79 8.31 3.93 0.11
C LYS A 79 7.61 2.57 0.17
N LYS A 80 8.35 1.47 0.00
CA LYS A 80 7.81 0.10 0.11
C LYS A 80 7.29 -0.18 1.51
N SER A 81 8.09 0.12 2.54
CA SER A 81 7.70 -0.01 3.94
C SER A 81 6.45 0.84 4.24
N GLN A 82 6.46 2.12 3.83
CA GLN A 82 5.32 3.02 4.00
C GLN A 82 4.04 2.51 3.33
N SER A 83 4.14 2.00 2.10
CA SER A 83 2.98 1.46 1.37
C SER A 83 2.42 0.21 2.03
N ALA A 84 3.29 -0.68 2.52
CA ALA A 84 2.88 -1.90 3.20
C ALA A 84 2.21 -1.58 4.56
N GLU A 85 2.79 -0.69 5.35
CA GLU A 85 2.22 -0.26 6.62
C GLU A 85 0.89 0.50 6.44
N ALA A 86 0.81 1.37 5.42
CA ALA A 86 -0.44 2.09 5.12
C ALA A 86 -1.59 1.14 4.74
N ARG A 87 -1.28 0.06 4.00
CA ARG A 87 -2.26 -0.96 3.62
C ARG A 87 -2.73 -1.80 4.81
N LEU A 88 -1.83 -2.03 5.76
CA LEU A 88 -2.11 -2.74 7.00
C LEU A 88 -3.03 -1.90 7.91
N LEU A 89 -2.65 -0.64 8.17
CA LEU A 89 -3.38 0.28 9.05
C LEU A 89 -4.65 0.88 8.42
N GLY A 90 -4.73 0.89 7.09
CA GLY A 90 -5.81 1.56 6.36
C GLY A 90 -5.69 3.09 6.34
N HIS A 91 -4.64 3.66 6.90
CA HIS A 91 -4.36 5.09 6.93
C HIS A 91 -2.85 5.35 6.80
N ARG A 92 -2.48 6.63 6.68
CA ARG A 92 -1.06 7.01 6.57
C ARG A 92 -0.29 6.55 7.83
N PRO A 93 0.89 5.93 7.68
CA PRO A 93 1.67 5.48 8.83
C PRO A 93 1.96 6.64 9.79
N PRO A 94 1.76 6.43 11.10
CA PRO A 94 1.98 7.47 12.09
C PRO A 94 3.46 7.84 12.23
N ALA A 95 3.73 8.99 12.85
CA ALA A 95 5.11 9.33 13.22
C ALA A 95 5.64 8.33 14.26
N GLY A 96 6.90 7.93 14.14
CA GLY A 96 7.52 6.92 15.01
C GLY A 96 7.19 5.47 14.63
N SER A 97 6.45 5.25 13.55
CA SER A 97 6.24 3.93 12.98
C SER A 97 7.52 3.37 12.32
N VAL A 98 7.50 2.10 11.94
CA VAL A 98 8.64 1.47 11.29
C VAL A 98 8.93 2.12 9.93
N ALA A 99 7.90 2.43 9.14
CA ALA A 99 8.08 3.17 7.90
C ALA A 99 8.66 4.58 8.12
N ALA A 100 8.25 5.26 9.21
CA ALA A 100 8.82 6.56 9.57
C ALA A 100 10.31 6.45 9.92
N HIS A 101 10.70 5.36 10.59
CA HIS A 101 12.10 5.07 10.91
C HIS A 101 12.92 4.79 9.64
N THR A 102 12.45 3.92 8.76
CA THR A 102 13.11 3.59 7.48
C THR A 102 13.28 4.84 6.61
N GLN A 103 12.26 5.69 6.51
CA GLN A 103 12.36 6.98 5.81
C GLN A 103 13.40 7.90 6.43
N SER A 104 13.49 7.94 7.77
CA SER A 104 14.51 8.74 8.44
C SER A 104 15.93 8.26 8.13
N ILE A 105 16.15 6.94 8.02
CA ILE A 105 17.46 6.39 7.66
C ILE A 105 17.79 6.73 6.20
N ALA A 106 16.86 6.47 5.28
CA ALA A 106 17.02 6.81 3.87
C ALA A 106 17.38 8.29 3.65
N ASN A 107 16.66 9.20 4.33
CA ASN A 107 16.93 10.64 4.24
C ASN A 107 18.33 11.02 4.76
N LYS A 108 18.83 10.33 5.80
CA LYS A 108 20.20 10.55 6.31
C LYS A 108 21.23 10.09 5.28
N ASN A 109 21.02 8.94 4.65
CA ASN A 109 21.91 8.41 3.62
C ASN A 109 21.96 9.33 2.40
N GLU A 110 20.80 9.77 1.89
CA GLU A 110 20.74 10.72 0.78
C GLU A 110 21.47 12.04 1.10
N LYS A 111 21.30 12.55 2.33
CA LYS A 111 22.01 13.76 2.77
C LYS A 111 23.52 13.57 2.83
N SER A 112 23.99 12.41 3.31
CA SER A 112 25.42 12.09 3.39
C SER A 112 26.04 12.03 1.99
N LEU A 113 25.39 11.34 1.06
CA LEU A 113 25.81 11.26 -0.34
C LEU A 113 25.85 12.65 -1.01
N GLN A 114 24.87 13.52 -0.71
CA GLN A 114 24.84 14.88 -1.26
C GLN A 114 25.91 15.80 -0.67
N SER A 115 26.34 15.60 0.58
CA SER A 115 27.43 16.38 1.18
C SER A 115 28.80 16.01 0.61
N GLU A 116 29.03 14.74 0.25
CA GLU A 116 30.30 14.30 -0.36
C GLU A 116 30.50 14.85 -1.78
N VAL A 117 29.42 15.15 -2.49
CA VAL A 117 29.48 15.74 -3.84
C VAL A 117 29.80 17.25 -3.81
N LYS A 118 29.64 17.94 -2.67
CA LYS A 118 29.79 19.40 -2.57
C LYS A 118 31.21 19.91 -2.27
N GLU A 119 32.16 19.04 -1.90
CA GLU A 119 33.55 19.45 -1.60
C GLU A 119 34.52 19.29 -2.80
N GLY A 120 34.06 18.80 -3.95
CA GLY A 120 34.92 18.48 -5.10
C GLY A 120 34.62 19.18 -6.44
N GLY A 121 33.78 20.22 -6.46
CA GLY A 121 33.29 20.84 -7.71
C GLY A 121 33.61 22.32 -7.83
N THR A 122 34.73 22.64 -8.47
CA THR A 122 35.13 23.99 -8.88
C THR A 122 34.03 24.69 -9.70
N ALA A 123 33.91 26.00 -9.45
CA ALA A 123 32.99 26.92 -10.10
C ALA A 123 32.95 26.81 -11.63
N THR A 124 31.75 26.59 -12.16
CA THR A 124 31.39 27.01 -13.51
C THR A 124 30.00 27.63 -13.49
N ARG A 125 29.99 28.96 -13.34
CA ARG A 125 28.85 29.82 -13.65
C ARG A 125 28.76 29.90 -15.18
N PHE A 126 27.71 29.30 -15.75
CA PHE A 126 27.18 29.73 -17.04
C PHE A 126 25.78 30.30 -16.80
N GLN A 127 25.67 31.61 -17.01
CA GLN A 127 24.41 32.27 -17.37
C GLN A 127 24.18 32.06 -18.88
N GLU A 128 22.95 32.36 -19.32
CA GLU A 128 22.37 32.16 -20.68
C GLU A 128 21.63 30.81 -20.77
N GLY A 129 20.32 30.71 -20.97
CA GLY A 129 19.35 31.62 -21.57
C GLY A 129 18.58 30.83 -22.62
N ALA A 130 17.32 30.49 -22.38
CA ALA A 130 16.30 30.23 -23.42
C ALA A 130 14.97 29.81 -22.78
N LEU A 131 13.95 30.65 -23.02
CA LEU A 131 12.54 30.28 -23.07
C LEU A 131 12.30 29.22 -24.17
N SER A 132 11.10 28.62 -24.13
CA SER A 132 10.47 27.69 -25.11
C SER A 132 10.66 26.22 -24.73
N GLU A 133 9.66 25.34 -24.67
CA GLU A 133 8.35 25.31 -25.33
C GLU A 133 7.37 24.55 -24.41
N LYS A 134 6.11 25.01 -24.37
CA LYS A 134 4.98 24.28 -23.80
C LYS A 134 4.54 23.27 -24.86
N GLU A 135 4.85 22.00 -24.70
CA GLU A 135 4.25 20.95 -25.51
C GLU A 135 3.19 20.18 -24.72
N ASP A 136 2.00 20.21 -25.30
CA ASP A 136 0.78 19.49 -24.96
C ASP A 136 1.01 17.98 -24.77
N VAL A 137 0.52 17.44 -23.65
CA VAL A 137 0.18 16.03 -23.54
C VAL A 137 -1.33 15.93 -23.31
N VAL A 138 -2.03 15.85 -24.45
CA VAL A 138 -3.38 15.27 -24.53
C VAL A 138 -3.22 13.75 -24.53
N THR A 139 -3.59 13.13 -23.42
CA THR A 139 -4.04 11.73 -23.43
C THR A 139 -5.16 11.57 -22.40
N SER A 140 -6.39 11.88 -22.82
CA SER A 140 -7.58 11.47 -22.07
C SER A 140 -8.17 10.22 -22.70
N ASN A 141 -8.42 9.28 -21.80
CA ASN A 141 -8.62 7.87 -22.01
C ASN A 141 -9.94 7.52 -22.71
N ASN A 142 -9.86 6.45 -23.49
CA ASN A 142 -10.95 5.63 -23.96
C ASN A 142 -11.80 5.13 -22.77
N ALA A 143 -13.09 5.43 -22.79
CA ALA A 143 -14.09 4.82 -21.92
C ALA A 143 -15.21 4.24 -22.79
N GLU A 144 -15.35 2.92 -22.71
CA GLU A 144 -16.33 2.11 -23.42
C GLU A 144 -17.61 1.98 -22.58
N ALA A 145 -18.76 2.29 -23.22
CA ALA A 145 -20.14 1.78 -23.01
C ALA A 145 -20.89 2.14 -21.68
N PRO A 146 -22.26 2.10 -21.60
CA PRO A 146 -23.20 1.38 -22.47
C PRO A 146 -24.59 2.02 -22.79
N MET A 147 -25.30 1.38 -23.73
CA MET A 147 -26.77 1.18 -23.80
C MET A 147 -27.72 2.40 -23.75
N MET A 148 -28.22 2.79 -24.92
CA MET A 148 -29.60 3.26 -25.07
C MET A 148 -30.29 2.49 -26.20
N LYS A 149 -31.39 1.85 -25.83
CA LYS A 149 -32.35 1.16 -26.70
C LYS A 149 -33.09 2.24 -27.49
N ASP A 150 -33.30 2.03 -28.78
CA ASP A 150 -34.58 2.34 -29.44
C ASP A 150 -34.60 1.69 -30.84
N GLN A 151 -35.50 0.72 -31.00
CA GLN A 151 -35.88 0.17 -32.31
C GLN A 151 -36.87 1.13 -32.96
N PRO A 152 -36.73 1.43 -34.26
CA PRO A 152 -37.87 1.75 -35.10
C PRO A 152 -38.24 0.55 -35.99
N THR A 153 -39.48 0.08 -35.79
CA THR A 153 -40.20 -0.89 -36.61
C THR A 153 -40.23 -0.45 -38.07
N GLN A 154 -39.74 -1.27 -38.99
CA GLN A 154 -40.07 -1.17 -40.42
C GLN A 154 -41.21 -2.12 -40.72
N GLU A 155 -42.40 -1.56 -40.94
CA GLU A 155 -43.49 -2.25 -41.61
C GLU A 155 -43.27 -2.16 -43.12
N GLY A 156 -42.93 -3.30 -43.73
CA GLY A 156 -42.98 -3.48 -45.18
C GLY A 156 -44.41 -3.73 -45.62
N GLN A 157 -44.82 -2.98 -46.65
CA GLN A 157 -46.01 -3.25 -47.46
C GLN A 157 -45.69 -4.29 -48.54
#